data_AF-A0A212EMR6-F1
#
_entry.id   AF-A0A212EMR6-F1
#
_cell.length_a   1.000
_cell.length_b   1.000
_cell.length_c   1.000
_cell.angle_alpha   90.00
_cell.angle_beta   90.00
_cell.angle_gamma   90.00
#
_symmetry.space_group_name_H-M   'P 1'
#
loop_
_entity.id
_entity.type
_entity.pdbx_description
1 polymer ?
#
loop_
_entity_poly.entity_id
_entity_poly.type
_entity_poly.pdbx_seq_one_letter_code
_entity_poly.pdbx_strand_id
1 'polypeptide(L)'
;MSFGFGKFGPLVGAIDEGTSSARFIIFKANSCEVVASYQKELEQYFPQEGWVEQDPNAILEVVTICITKAVEQLVSLGGKPQDIIAVGVTNQRETTIVWDKYTGRPLHNAIVWLDMRTSSTIEKLLDTVPNKTRNKNYLKPLCGLPLSPYFSAVKLRWLSDNVDVVKQAMKKGTCYFGTVDSWIIWNLTGGPNGGKHVTDVSNASRTMLMNIENLKWDPLLIKFFEVTKSVLPEIKSSSEIYGRVADGPLKGVPISGCLGDQQAALVGQMCLQKGQAKATYGTGCFVLYNTGDIRVNSSRGLLTTVAYQLGSYNPPCYALEGSVAVAGAALGWLKDNIGMIENAKKSQEIAEKATDNGSVVFVPAFSGLYAPYWRQDARGVICGITEDTNSNHIVKASLEAVCFQVRDILDAMNEDCGIPLQLLKFGINCQKFIGWSCQMTYNCSVDCGWIVNCKQRLLETGNVPTTENKISQAKTSEDKANKEADESDSVATEIINLPSSATVAVPSSAKTSIDKVLDTSANKTAFAAGPDSAITTTPAAKPVDGGMTSNDLVMQMQADLIGINVIKAGFTESTALGAALVAFWGVENNKAATIAMTSGVTYVPQISEDERDMRYKQWKMAVERSLGWEQN
;
A
#
# COMPACT_ATOMS: atom_id res chain seq x y z
N MET A 1 -28.73 1.62 24.58
CA MET A 1 -28.10 2.80 25.19
C MET A 1 -27.34 3.52 24.09
N SER A 2 -27.81 4.68 23.64
CA SER A 2 -27.08 5.51 22.68
C SER A 2 -25.89 6.14 23.42
N PHE A 3 -24.71 5.53 23.34
CA PHE A 3 -23.49 6.22 23.72
C PHE A 3 -23.32 7.38 22.74
N GLY A 4 -23.54 8.60 23.20
CA GLY A 4 -23.36 9.79 22.36
C GLY A 4 -21.89 9.93 22.03
N PHE A 5 -21.54 9.68 20.76
CA PHE A 5 -20.19 9.94 20.25
C PHE A 5 -19.81 11.41 20.45
N GLY A 6 -18.52 11.67 20.61
CA GLY A 6 -17.98 13.02 20.73
C GLY A 6 -18.06 13.85 19.44
N LYS A 7 -17.30 14.95 19.42
CA LYS A 7 -17.27 15.98 18.36
C LYS A 7 -17.18 15.43 16.94
N PHE A 8 -16.45 14.33 16.75
CA PHE A 8 -16.15 13.77 15.43
C PHE A 8 -16.98 12.54 15.06
N GLY A 9 -17.92 12.12 15.93
CA GLY A 9 -18.66 10.86 15.73
C GLY A 9 -17.79 9.62 15.98
N PRO A 10 -18.20 8.43 15.50
CA PRO A 10 -17.39 7.22 15.58
C PRO A 10 -16.10 7.35 14.76
N LEU A 11 -14.99 6.85 15.30
CA LEU A 11 -13.65 6.92 14.72
C LEU A 11 -13.05 5.53 14.54
N VAL A 12 -12.14 5.41 13.58
CA VAL A 12 -11.41 4.17 13.33
C VAL A 12 -9.93 4.47 13.19
N GLY A 13 -9.11 3.73 13.94
CA GLY A 13 -7.66 3.82 13.85
C GLY A 13 -7.11 2.87 12.80
N ALA A 14 -6.05 3.27 12.11
CA ALA A 14 -5.27 2.40 11.25
C ALA A 14 -3.79 2.51 11.59
N ILE A 15 -3.18 1.37 11.89
CA ILE A 15 -1.73 1.20 11.94
C ILE A 15 -1.28 0.90 10.52
N ASP A 16 -0.42 1.75 9.96
CA ASP A 16 0.22 1.51 8.67
C ASP A 16 1.73 1.44 8.91
N GLU A 17 2.23 0.21 9.00
CA GLU A 17 3.63 -0.11 9.14
C GLU A 17 4.23 -0.31 7.75
N GLY A 18 5.08 0.62 7.32
CA GLY A 18 5.80 0.53 6.05
C GLY A 18 7.28 0.27 6.27
N THR A 19 8.00 -0.06 5.20
CA THR A 19 9.43 -0.42 5.29
C THR A 19 10.33 0.71 5.83
N SER A 20 9.98 1.99 5.61
CA SER A 20 10.79 3.14 6.04
C SER A 20 10.26 3.86 7.28
N SER A 21 9.00 3.64 7.63
CA SER A 21 8.31 4.35 8.72
C SER A 21 7.02 3.65 9.09
N ALA A 22 6.57 3.81 10.33
CA ALA A 22 5.20 3.48 10.70
C ALA A 22 4.40 4.75 10.99
N ARG A 23 3.09 4.64 10.84
CA ARG A 23 2.13 5.70 11.15
C ARG A 23 0.88 5.13 11.82
N PHE A 24 0.22 5.97 12.59
CA PHE A 24 -1.13 5.72 13.06
C PHE A 24 -2.03 6.86 12.63
N ILE A 25 -3.13 6.54 11.95
CA ILE A 25 -4.07 7.50 11.39
C ILE A 25 -5.45 7.22 11.95
N ILE A 26 -6.14 8.27 12.37
CA ILE A 26 -7.50 8.21 12.92
C ILE A 26 -8.43 8.83 11.89
N PHE A 27 -9.35 8.02 11.37
CA PHE A 27 -10.36 8.41 10.40
C PHE A 27 -11.72 8.57 11.06
N LYS A 28 -12.59 9.42 10.51
CA LYS A 28 -14.03 9.30 10.78
C LYS A 28 -14.52 7.98 10.18
N ALA A 29 -15.31 7.24 10.95
CA ALA A 29 -15.84 5.94 10.51
C ALA A 29 -16.61 6.08 9.18
N ASN A 30 -16.48 5.08 8.32
CA ASN A 30 -17.11 5.02 7.00
C ASN A 30 -16.81 6.24 6.08
N SER A 31 -15.63 6.83 6.21
CA SER A 31 -15.18 7.98 5.40
C SER A 31 -13.67 7.90 5.11
N CYS A 32 -13.20 8.77 4.21
CA CYS A 32 -11.78 9.02 3.97
C CYS A 32 -11.22 10.24 4.74
N GLU A 33 -12.01 10.85 5.63
CA GLU A 33 -11.59 12.06 6.37
C GLU A 33 -10.65 11.69 7.52
N VAL A 34 -9.43 12.25 7.48
CA VAL A 34 -8.42 12.12 8.54
C VAL A 34 -8.68 13.16 9.63
N VAL A 35 -8.79 12.70 10.88
CA VAL A 35 -8.98 13.56 12.06
C VAL A 35 -7.65 13.86 12.74
N ALA A 36 -6.79 12.85 12.89
CA ALA A 36 -5.48 12.97 13.51
C ALA A 36 -4.54 11.89 12.96
N SER A 37 -3.24 12.17 12.97
CA SER A 37 -2.23 11.24 12.44
C SER A 37 -0.85 11.55 13.00
N TYR A 38 -0.06 10.50 13.25
CA TYR A 38 1.35 10.66 13.56
C TYR A 38 2.17 9.60 12.81
N GLN A 39 3.36 10.00 12.36
CA GLN A 39 4.30 9.15 11.62
C GLN A 39 5.68 9.29 12.25
N LYS A 40 6.43 8.18 12.32
CA LYS A 40 7.83 8.16 12.74
C LYS A 40 8.62 7.17 11.89
N GLU A 41 9.84 7.57 11.53
CA GLU A 41 10.75 6.78 10.71
C GLU A 41 11.21 5.51 11.46
N LEU A 42 11.50 4.46 10.69
CA LEU A 42 12.06 3.20 11.15
C LEU A 42 13.48 3.06 10.60
N GLU A 43 14.39 2.63 11.47
CA GLU A 43 15.75 2.31 11.05
C GLU A 43 15.79 0.99 10.29
N GLN A 44 16.67 0.93 9.29
CA GLN A 44 16.98 -0.28 8.55
C GLN A 44 18.46 -0.59 8.73
N TYR A 45 18.75 -1.87 8.96
CA TYR A 45 20.11 -2.37 9.11
C TYR A 45 20.52 -3.10 7.83
N PHE A 46 21.77 -2.87 7.43
CA PHE A 46 22.37 -3.48 6.24
C PHE A 46 23.65 -4.23 6.65
N PRO A 47 23.55 -5.41 7.30
CA PRO A 47 24.73 -6.10 7.84
C PRO A 47 25.74 -6.50 6.76
N GLN A 48 25.24 -6.81 5.55
CA GLN A 48 26.01 -7.20 4.37
C GLN A 48 25.32 -6.70 3.11
N GLU A 49 26.02 -6.73 1.98
CA GLU A 49 25.43 -6.39 0.69
C GLU A 49 24.23 -7.29 0.37
N GLY A 50 23.12 -6.68 -0.04
CA GLY A 50 21.86 -7.36 -0.32
C GLY A 50 21.09 -7.85 0.92
N TRP A 51 21.62 -7.65 2.14
CA TRP A 51 20.95 -8.01 3.38
C TRP A 51 20.28 -6.79 3.99
N VAL A 52 18.99 -6.93 4.33
CA VAL A 52 18.19 -5.85 4.91
C VAL A 52 17.37 -6.37 6.07
N GLU A 53 17.58 -5.74 7.21
CA GLU A 53 17.01 -6.15 8.50
C GLU A 53 16.35 -4.98 9.22
N GLN A 54 15.41 -5.29 10.10
CA GLN A 54 14.81 -4.34 11.04
C GLN A 54 14.71 -4.97 12.42
N ASP A 55 14.90 -4.18 13.48
CA ASP A 55 14.66 -4.63 14.84
C ASP A 55 13.14 -4.74 15.10
N PRO A 56 12.59 -5.93 15.40
CA PRO A 56 11.17 -6.09 15.68
C PRO A 56 10.68 -5.29 16.89
N ASN A 57 11.56 -5.03 17.89
CA ASN A 57 11.21 -4.20 19.03
C ASN A 57 11.11 -2.72 18.63
N ALA A 58 12.01 -2.25 17.77
CA ALA A 58 11.93 -0.88 17.24
C ALA A 58 10.64 -0.66 16.43
N ILE A 59 10.20 -1.67 15.65
CA ILE A 59 8.89 -1.62 14.96
C ILE A 59 7.75 -1.39 15.96
N LEU A 60 7.69 -2.18 17.05
CA LEU A 60 6.64 -2.02 18.06
C LEU A 60 6.72 -0.69 18.81
N GLU A 61 7.93 -0.25 19.15
CA GLU A 61 8.14 1.02 19.83
C GLU A 61 7.59 2.17 18.98
N VAL A 62 7.96 2.21 17.69
CA VAL A 62 7.48 3.23 16.76
C VAL A 62 5.97 3.16 16.58
N VAL A 63 5.38 1.96 16.42
CA VAL A 63 3.92 1.78 16.34
C VAL A 63 3.23 2.32 17.60
N THR A 64 3.74 1.99 18.78
CA THR A 64 3.20 2.43 20.08
C THR A 64 3.29 3.95 20.24
N ILE A 65 4.40 4.55 19.83
CA ILE A 65 4.59 6.01 19.80
C ILE A 65 3.58 6.64 18.85
N CYS A 66 3.39 6.10 17.65
CA CYS A 66 2.45 6.65 16.68
C CYS A 66 1.01 6.62 17.20
N ILE A 67 0.60 5.50 17.79
CA ILE A 67 -0.71 5.38 18.45
C ILE A 67 -0.86 6.46 19.53
N THR A 68 0.13 6.57 20.43
CA THR A 68 0.08 7.52 21.55
C THR A 68 -0.01 8.96 21.06
N LYS A 69 0.84 9.36 20.12
CA LYS A 69 0.89 10.74 19.61
C LYS A 69 -0.32 11.14 18.78
N ALA A 70 -0.85 10.23 17.96
CA ALA A 70 -2.09 10.50 17.22
C ALA A 70 -3.31 10.61 18.15
N VAL A 71 -3.37 9.82 19.23
CA VAL A 71 -4.44 9.95 20.23
C VAL A 71 -4.28 11.24 21.05
N GLU A 72 -3.07 11.62 21.44
CA GLU A 72 -2.81 12.94 22.05
C GLU A 72 -3.29 14.09 21.13
N GLN A 73 -3.00 13.99 19.83
CA GLN A 73 -3.47 14.96 18.84
C GLN A 73 -5.00 14.97 18.74
N LEU A 74 -5.67 13.82 18.71
CA LEU A 74 -7.13 13.73 18.73
C LEU A 74 -7.73 14.45 19.93
N VAL A 75 -7.17 14.22 21.13
CA VAL A 75 -7.61 14.87 22.37
C VAL A 75 -7.41 16.39 22.30
N SER A 76 -6.29 16.86 21.76
CA SER A 76 -6.02 18.29 21.59
C SER A 76 -7.02 18.98 20.64
N LEU A 77 -7.61 18.22 19.70
CA LEU A 77 -8.65 18.69 18.78
C LEU A 77 -10.08 18.63 19.37
N GLY A 78 -10.21 18.17 20.63
CA GLY A 78 -11.48 17.99 21.34
C GLY A 78 -12.19 16.66 21.06
N GLY A 79 -11.49 15.67 20.49
CA GLY A 79 -11.99 14.30 20.33
C GLY A 79 -11.78 13.44 21.59
N LYS A 80 -12.42 12.27 21.64
CA LYS A 80 -12.30 11.34 22.76
C LYS A 80 -11.70 10.01 22.28
N PRO A 81 -10.71 9.41 22.98
CA PRO A 81 -10.18 8.11 22.61
C PRO A 81 -11.25 7.01 22.57
N GLN A 82 -12.30 7.13 23.38
CA GLN A 82 -13.44 6.20 23.44
C GLN A 82 -14.30 6.22 22.17
N ASP A 83 -14.18 7.27 21.33
CA ASP A 83 -14.86 7.32 20.04
C ASP A 83 -14.17 6.40 19.01
N ILE A 84 -12.96 5.91 19.28
CA ILE A 84 -12.25 4.94 18.43
C ILE A 84 -12.85 3.55 18.66
N ILE A 85 -13.70 3.11 17.74
CA ILE A 85 -14.47 1.86 17.87
C ILE A 85 -13.74 0.63 17.33
N ALA A 86 -12.71 0.82 16.52
CA ALA A 86 -11.97 -0.25 15.85
C ALA A 86 -10.55 0.19 15.48
N VAL A 87 -9.63 -0.79 15.38
CA VAL A 87 -8.28 -0.62 14.83
C VAL A 87 -8.04 -1.61 13.69
N GLY A 88 -7.55 -1.09 12.56
CA GLY A 88 -7.02 -1.86 11.45
C GLY A 88 -5.50 -1.90 11.45
N VAL A 89 -4.92 -2.99 10.95
CA VAL A 89 -3.47 -3.16 10.76
C VAL A 89 -3.19 -3.35 9.28
N THR A 90 -2.27 -2.55 8.74
CA THR A 90 -1.62 -2.80 7.46
C THR A 90 -0.12 -2.70 7.62
N ASN A 91 0.59 -3.51 6.85
CA ASN A 91 2.00 -3.74 7.08
C ASN A 91 2.74 -4.01 5.77
N GLN A 92 4.05 -3.78 5.78
CA GLN A 92 4.91 -4.30 4.72
C GLN A 92 4.79 -5.83 4.70
N ARG A 93 4.53 -6.37 3.51
CA ARG A 93 4.31 -7.81 3.32
C ARG A 93 5.64 -8.57 3.33
N GLU A 94 5.56 -9.89 3.43
CA GLU A 94 6.65 -10.87 3.42
C GLU A 94 7.72 -10.79 4.54
N THR A 95 8.04 -9.60 5.04
CA THR A 95 9.01 -9.37 6.12
C THR A 95 8.74 -10.33 7.28
N THR A 96 9.75 -11.09 7.65
CA THR A 96 9.62 -12.29 8.49
C THR A 96 10.21 -12.08 9.86
N ILE A 97 9.39 -12.30 10.90
CA ILE A 97 9.76 -12.18 12.31
C ILE A 97 9.60 -13.53 12.99
N VAL A 98 10.58 -13.90 13.83
CA VAL A 98 10.53 -15.07 14.71
C VAL A 98 10.82 -14.66 16.15
N TRP A 99 10.02 -15.15 17.08
CA TRP A 99 10.11 -14.79 18.50
C TRP A 99 9.80 -15.98 19.39
N ASP A 100 10.19 -15.90 20.66
CA ASP A 100 9.82 -16.90 21.65
C ASP A 100 8.43 -16.58 22.25
N LYS A 101 7.51 -17.54 22.20
CA LYS A 101 6.11 -17.34 22.58
C LYS A 101 5.88 -17.08 24.07
N TYR A 102 6.82 -17.45 24.94
CA TYR A 102 6.69 -17.30 26.40
C TYR A 102 7.38 -16.04 26.91
N THR A 103 8.49 -15.64 26.29
CA THR A 103 9.22 -14.44 26.69
C THR A 103 8.84 -13.21 25.87
N GLY A 104 8.30 -13.42 24.65
CA GLY A 104 8.02 -12.36 23.68
C GLY A 104 9.25 -11.75 23.05
N ARG A 105 10.44 -12.28 23.33
CA ARG A 105 11.69 -11.75 22.78
C ARG A 105 11.86 -12.19 21.32
N PRO A 106 12.16 -11.25 20.41
CA PRO A 106 12.63 -11.60 19.07
C PRO A 106 13.88 -12.49 19.16
N LEU A 107 13.93 -13.52 18.34
CA LEU A 107 15.06 -14.47 18.29
C LEU A 107 16.13 -14.05 17.28
N HIS A 108 15.78 -13.12 16.40
CA HIS A 108 16.63 -12.50 15.40
C HIS A 108 15.96 -11.19 14.93
N ASN A 109 16.72 -10.32 14.27
CA ASN A 109 16.12 -9.22 13.52
C ASN A 109 15.15 -9.73 12.45
N ALA A 110 14.13 -8.92 12.13
CA ALA A 110 13.24 -9.19 11.02
C ALA A 110 14.03 -9.20 9.71
N ILE A 111 13.82 -10.22 8.87
CA ILE A 111 14.38 -10.25 7.51
C ILE A 111 13.37 -9.59 6.57
N VAL A 112 13.75 -8.45 6.00
CA VAL A 112 12.86 -7.58 5.20
C VAL A 112 12.56 -8.19 3.83
N TRP A 113 11.41 -7.87 3.23
CA TRP A 113 10.98 -8.40 1.92
C TRP A 113 12.01 -8.25 0.80
N LEU A 114 12.75 -7.14 0.77
CA LEU A 114 13.77 -6.82 -0.24
C LEU A 114 15.15 -7.46 0.03
N ASP A 115 15.28 -8.23 1.11
CA ASP A 115 16.49 -8.98 1.44
C ASP A 115 16.73 -10.13 0.44
N MET A 116 17.97 -10.22 -0.05
CA MET A 116 18.40 -11.18 -1.06
C MET A 116 19.24 -12.34 -0.52
N ARG A 117 19.48 -12.43 0.79
CA ARG A 117 20.35 -13.47 1.39
C ARG A 117 19.89 -14.89 1.12
N THR A 118 18.58 -15.05 0.94
CA THR A 118 17.92 -16.34 0.74
C THR A 118 18.05 -16.88 -0.68
N SER A 119 18.74 -16.17 -1.58
CA SER A 119 19.05 -16.66 -2.93
C SER A 119 19.77 -18.02 -2.90
N SER A 120 20.76 -18.19 -2.02
CA SER A 120 21.46 -19.47 -1.86
C SER A 120 20.58 -20.60 -1.28
N THR A 121 19.60 -20.26 -0.43
CA THR A 121 18.60 -21.20 0.07
C THR A 121 17.70 -21.68 -1.06
N ILE A 122 17.33 -20.79 -1.98
CA ILE A 122 16.52 -21.14 -3.16
C ILE A 122 17.26 -22.10 -4.05
N GLU A 123 18.55 -21.87 -4.32
CA GLU A 123 19.36 -22.79 -5.13
C GLU A 123 19.32 -24.22 -4.58
N LYS A 124 19.40 -24.38 -3.25
CA LYS A 124 19.27 -25.68 -2.57
C LYS A 124 17.84 -26.25 -2.66
N LEU A 125 16.82 -25.41 -2.50
CA LEU A 125 15.42 -25.85 -2.62
C LEU A 125 15.06 -26.24 -4.06
N LEU A 126 15.69 -25.64 -5.06
CA LEU A 126 15.48 -26.01 -6.46
C LEU A 126 16.01 -27.42 -6.76
N ASP A 127 17.04 -27.89 -6.04
CA ASP A 127 17.56 -29.25 -6.16
C ASP A 127 16.62 -30.30 -5.56
N THR A 128 15.71 -29.91 -4.66
CA THR A 128 14.71 -30.81 -4.07
C THR A 128 13.41 -30.88 -4.89
N VAL A 129 13.28 -30.04 -5.93
CA VAL A 129 12.14 -30.10 -6.86
C VAL A 129 12.12 -31.44 -7.59
N PRO A 130 10.97 -32.14 -7.66
CA PRO A 130 10.86 -33.43 -8.35
C PRO A 130 11.39 -33.39 -9.78
N ASN A 131 11.94 -34.52 -10.21
CA ASN A 131 12.57 -34.70 -11.52
C ASN A 131 13.75 -33.75 -11.80
N LYS A 132 14.31 -33.07 -10.78
CA LYS A 132 15.43 -32.12 -10.89
C LYS A 132 15.21 -31.04 -11.95
N THR A 133 13.96 -30.67 -12.20
CA THR A 133 13.61 -29.65 -13.20
C THR A 133 14.10 -28.25 -12.82
N ARG A 134 14.41 -28.02 -11.53
CA ARG A 134 14.78 -26.71 -10.97
C ARG A 134 13.78 -25.61 -11.37
N ASN A 135 12.51 -25.99 -11.53
CA ASN A 135 11.45 -25.09 -11.96
C ASN A 135 11.00 -24.19 -10.79
N LYS A 136 11.30 -22.88 -10.88
CA LYS A 136 10.89 -21.88 -9.89
C LYS A 136 9.37 -21.80 -9.69
N ASN A 137 8.57 -22.21 -10.68
CA ASN A 137 7.11 -22.21 -10.60
C ASN A 137 6.50 -23.51 -10.06
N TYR A 138 7.30 -24.47 -9.57
CA TYR A 138 6.82 -25.78 -9.13
C TYR A 138 5.71 -25.69 -8.07
N LEU A 139 5.81 -24.75 -7.13
CA LEU A 139 4.83 -24.55 -6.05
C LEU A 139 3.70 -23.58 -6.41
N LYS A 140 3.81 -22.87 -7.55
CA LYS A 140 2.87 -21.83 -7.96
C LYS A 140 1.41 -22.32 -8.01
N PRO A 141 1.07 -23.55 -8.44
CA PRO A 141 -0.31 -24.03 -8.40
C PRO A 141 -0.92 -24.11 -7.00
N LEU A 142 -0.11 -24.26 -5.94
CA LEU A 142 -0.59 -24.37 -4.56
C LEU A 142 -0.71 -23.01 -3.89
N CYS A 143 0.29 -22.13 -4.05
CA CYS A 143 0.36 -20.86 -3.32
C CYS A 143 0.20 -19.61 -4.19
N GLY A 144 0.17 -19.73 -5.52
CA GLY A 144 0.10 -18.60 -6.45
C GLY A 144 1.44 -17.91 -6.73
N LEU A 145 2.52 -18.38 -6.11
CA LEU A 145 3.83 -17.69 -6.08
C LEU A 145 4.98 -18.55 -6.62
N PRO A 146 5.96 -17.95 -7.32
CA PRO A 146 7.22 -18.62 -7.67
C PRO A 146 8.17 -18.67 -6.47
N LEU A 147 9.17 -19.57 -6.51
CA LEU A 147 10.32 -19.53 -5.60
C LEU A 147 11.14 -18.26 -5.85
N SER A 148 11.21 -17.39 -4.85
CA SER A 148 11.87 -16.09 -4.89
C SER A 148 12.37 -15.69 -3.50
N PRO A 149 13.48 -14.92 -3.37
CA PRO A 149 13.96 -14.43 -2.08
C PRO A 149 12.93 -13.59 -1.34
N TYR A 150 11.96 -13.04 -2.09
CA TYR A 150 10.90 -12.17 -1.63
C TYR A 150 10.05 -12.80 -0.50
N PHE A 151 9.70 -14.09 -0.59
CA PHE A 151 8.65 -14.67 0.24
C PHE A 151 9.11 -15.29 1.58
N SER A 152 8.22 -15.30 2.57
CA SER A 152 8.53 -15.58 3.98
C SER A 152 9.02 -17.01 4.25
N ALA A 153 8.51 -18.03 3.55
CA ALA A 153 8.92 -19.43 3.79
C ALA A 153 10.43 -19.63 3.62
N VAL A 154 11.02 -18.97 2.61
CA VAL A 154 12.45 -19.10 2.31
C VAL A 154 13.28 -18.40 3.39
N LYS A 155 12.81 -17.24 3.89
CA LYS A 155 13.41 -16.52 5.01
C LYS A 155 13.34 -17.34 6.31
N LEU A 156 12.20 -17.95 6.59
CA LEU A 156 11.99 -18.83 7.73
C LEU A 156 12.90 -20.07 7.67
N ARG A 157 13.05 -20.66 6.48
CA ARG A 157 13.98 -21.77 6.25
C ARG A 157 15.43 -21.36 6.51
N TRP A 158 15.85 -20.21 5.97
CA TRP A 158 17.19 -19.68 6.20
C TRP A 158 17.47 -19.44 7.68
N LEU A 159 16.52 -18.87 8.43
CA LEU A 159 16.64 -18.67 9.88
C LEU A 159 16.81 -19.99 10.63
N SER A 160 16.04 -21.02 10.26
CA SER A 160 16.14 -22.36 10.86
C SER A 160 17.49 -23.02 10.62
N ASP A 161 18.09 -22.79 9.45
CA ASP A 161 19.37 -23.37 9.06
C ASP A 161 20.58 -22.63 9.66
N ASN A 162 20.52 -21.30 9.75
CA ASN A 162 21.69 -20.45 10.00
C ASN A 162 21.70 -19.77 11.38
N VAL A 163 20.57 -19.70 12.08
CA VAL A 163 20.47 -19.01 13.37
C VAL A 163 20.22 -20.02 14.49
N ASP A 164 21.27 -20.33 15.27
CA ASP A 164 21.23 -21.39 16.29
C ASP A 164 20.13 -21.20 17.33
N VAL A 165 19.89 -19.97 17.80
CA VAL A 165 18.85 -19.69 18.78
C VAL A 165 17.45 -19.96 18.21
N VAL A 166 17.21 -19.66 16.93
CA VAL A 166 15.95 -19.95 16.23
C VAL A 166 15.79 -21.47 16.08
N LYS A 167 16.83 -22.16 15.63
CA LYS A 167 16.85 -23.61 15.50
C LYS A 167 16.54 -24.32 16.82
N GLN A 168 17.11 -23.85 17.93
CA GLN A 168 16.84 -24.39 19.26
C GLN A 168 15.40 -24.11 19.71
N ALA A 169 14.87 -22.90 19.49
CA ALA A 169 13.50 -22.54 19.85
C ALA A 169 12.46 -23.34 19.03
N MET A 170 12.72 -23.57 17.74
CA MET A 170 11.87 -24.41 16.88
C MET A 170 11.85 -25.86 17.38
N LYS A 171 13.01 -26.44 17.72
CA LYS A 171 13.11 -27.79 18.28
C LYS A 171 12.39 -27.93 19.62
N LYS A 172 12.47 -26.90 20.48
CA LYS A 172 11.77 -26.86 21.78
C LYS A 172 10.27 -26.56 21.66
N GLY A 173 9.78 -26.17 20.48
CA GLY A 173 8.39 -25.76 20.27
C GLY A 173 8.03 -24.43 20.94
N THR A 174 9.00 -23.57 21.22
CA THR A 174 8.78 -22.24 21.83
C THR A 174 8.78 -21.10 20.80
N CYS A 175 9.27 -21.37 19.58
CA CYS A 175 9.30 -20.40 18.49
C CYS A 175 7.89 -20.15 17.92
N TYR A 176 7.53 -18.88 17.78
CA TYR A 176 6.50 -18.40 16.86
C TYR A 176 7.14 -17.71 15.66
N PHE A 177 6.42 -17.76 14.56
CA PHE A 177 6.70 -17.06 13.31
C PHE A 177 5.50 -16.18 12.96
N GLY A 178 5.76 -15.09 12.27
CA GLY A 178 4.73 -14.27 11.66
C GLY A 178 5.31 -13.25 10.70
N THR A 179 4.46 -12.78 9.81
CA THR A 179 4.65 -11.50 9.13
C THR A 179 4.41 -10.34 10.11
N VAL A 180 4.66 -9.11 9.68
CA VAL A 180 4.64 -7.94 10.59
C VAL A 180 3.27 -7.70 11.22
N ASP A 181 2.16 -7.97 10.51
CA ASP A 181 0.81 -7.98 11.07
C ASP A 181 0.69 -8.89 12.29
N SER A 182 1.17 -10.13 12.18
CA SER A 182 1.09 -11.11 13.26
C SER A 182 1.87 -10.64 14.49
N TRP A 183 3.04 -10.03 14.27
CA TRP A 183 3.86 -9.47 15.34
C TRP A 183 3.17 -8.30 16.04
N ILE A 184 2.60 -7.36 15.29
CA ILE A 184 1.86 -6.21 15.83
C ILE A 184 0.62 -6.70 16.60
N ILE A 185 -0.21 -7.56 16.00
CA ILE A 185 -1.44 -8.06 16.61
C ILE A 185 -1.12 -8.84 17.89
N TRP A 186 -0.13 -9.73 17.85
CA TRP A 186 0.25 -10.55 19.00
C TRP A 186 0.68 -9.68 20.20
N ASN A 187 1.52 -8.66 19.97
CA ASN A 187 1.98 -7.76 21.03
C ASN A 187 0.85 -6.85 21.55
N LEU A 188 0.08 -6.21 20.66
CA LEU A 188 -0.99 -5.30 21.07
C LEU A 188 -2.11 -6.02 21.83
N THR A 189 -2.31 -7.32 21.60
CA THR A 189 -3.33 -8.11 22.31
C THR A 189 -2.81 -8.79 23.58
N GLY A 190 -1.58 -8.50 24.01
CA GLY A 190 -1.04 -8.92 25.32
C GLY A 190 0.26 -9.72 25.27
N GLY A 191 0.79 -10.02 24.09
CA GLY A 191 2.06 -10.70 23.91
C GLY A 191 2.15 -12.02 24.69
N PRO A 192 3.16 -12.21 25.56
CA PRO A 192 3.27 -13.40 26.41
C PRO A 192 2.06 -13.66 27.31
N ASN A 193 1.28 -12.61 27.60
CA ASN A 193 0.16 -12.64 28.55
C ASN A 193 -1.20 -12.84 27.87
N GLY A 194 -1.24 -13.60 26.78
CA GLY A 194 -2.48 -13.94 26.05
C GLY A 194 -2.62 -13.30 24.67
N GLY A 195 -1.51 -12.84 24.09
CA GLY A 195 -1.45 -12.31 22.73
C GLY A 195 -2.00 -13.29 21.69
N LYS A 196 -2.78 -12.76 20.76
CA LYS A 196 -3.41 -13.50 19.66
C LYS A 196 -2.42 -13.69 18.53
N HIS A 197 -2.01 -14.94 18.32
CA HIS A 197 -1.09 -15.32 17.26
C HIS A 197 -1.88 -15.62 15.98
N VAL A 198 -2.18 -14.57 15.21
CA VAL A 198 -3.04 -14.61 14.03
C VAL A 198 -2.43 -13.82 12.87
N THR A 199 -2.85 -14.13 11.65
CA THR A 199 -2.54 -13.38 10.42
C THR A 199 -3.78 -13.34 9.53
N ASP A 200 -3.90 -12.35 8.65
CA ASP A 200 -4.97 -12.33 7.66
C ASP A 200 -4.62 -13.15 6.39
N VAL A 201 -5.65 -13.51 5.62
CA VAL A 201 -5.49 -14.26 4.36
C VAL A 201 -4.61 -13.54 3.32
N SER A 202 -4.58 -12.19 3.30
CA SER A 202 -3.75 -11.45 2.36
C SER A 202 -2.27 -11.58 2.72
N ASN A 203 -1.86 -11.38 3.98
CA ASN A 203 -0.51 -11.63 4.44
C ASN A 203 -0.11 -13.11 4.36
N ALA A 204 -1.00 -14.03 4.76
CA ALA A 204 -0.75 -15.47 4.67
C ALA A 204 -0.48 -15.92 3.22
N SER A 205 -1.16 -15.34 2.24
CA SER A 205 -0.93 -15.63 0.81
C SER A 205 0.48 -15.29 0.34
N ARG A 206 1.21 -14.45 1.08
CA ARG A 206 2.56 -13.99 0.76
C ARG A 206 3.68 -14.86 1.35
N THR A 207 3.31 -15.85 2.14
CA THR A 207 4.28 -16.67 2.86
C THR A 207 4.86 -17.81 2.03
N MET A 208 4.20 -18.22 0.94
CA MET A 208 4.38 -19.54 0.27
C MET A 208 4.04 -20.77 1.13
N LEU A 209 3.37 -20.61 2.28
CA LEU A 209 2.94 -21.72 3.13
C LEU A 209 1.42 -21.95 3.09
N MET A 210 0.65 -20.98 2.61
CA MET A 210 -0.80 -21.06 2.49
C MET A 210 -1.20 -21.65 1.13
N ASN A 211 -2.15 -22.57 1.14
CA ASN A 211 -2.84 -23.00 -0.07
C ASN A 211 -3.83 -21.90 -0.48
N ILE A 212 -3.67 -21.33 -1.68
CA ILE A 212 -4.46 -20.19 -2.13
C ILE A 212 -5.91 -20.55 -2.48
N GLU A 213 -6.24 -21.84 -2.60
CA GLU A 213 -7.60 -22.32 -2.86
C GLU A 213 -8.44 -22.38 -1.59
N ASN A 214 -7.90 -23.04 -0.56
CA ASN A 214 -8.64 -23.32 0.68
C ASN A 214 -8.30 -22.38 1.84
N LEU A 215 -7.33 -21.47 1.63
CA LEU A 215 -6.85 -20.46 2.58
C LEU A 215 -6.35 -21.03 3.91
N LYS A 216 -5.80 -22.25 3.89
CA LYS A 216 -5.20 -22.91 5.06
C LYS A 216 -3.73 -23.16 4.81
N TRP A 217 -2.98 -23.34 5.89
CA TRP A 217 -1.60 -23.81 5.81
C TRP A 217 -1.53 -25.19 5.14
N ASP A 218 -0.77 -25.27 4.05
CA ASP A 218 -0.71 -26.46 3.20
C ASP A 218 0.35 -27.46 3.70
N PRO A 219 -0.02 -28.72 4.00
CA PRO A 219 0.94 -29.71 4.48
C PRO A 219 2.10 -30.00 3.52
N LEU A 220 1.89 -29.90 2.20
CA LEU A 220 2.94 -30.13 1.20
C LEU A 220 3.92 -28.95 1.18
N LEU A 221 3.43 -27.72 1.25
CA LEU A 221 4.28 -26.53 1.34
C LEU A 221 5.09 -26.52 2.64
N ILE A 222 4.45 -26.77 3.78
CA ILE A 222 5.10 -26.89 5.08
C ILE A 222 6.21 -27.95 5.04
N LYS A 223 5.93 -29.12 4.44
CA LYS A 223 6.92 -30.18 4.28
C LYS A 223 8.06 -29.79 3.36
N PHE A 224 7.77 -29.15 2.22
CA PHE A 224 8.77 -28.73 1.24
C PHE A 224 9.80 -27.75 1.83
N PHE A 225 9.32 -26.77 2.62
CA PHE A 225 10.19 -25.82 3.31
C PHE A 225 10.70 -26.33 4.67
N GLU A 226 10.32 -27.55 5.06
CA GLU A 226 10.67 -28.19 6.34
C GLU A 226 10.37 -27.27 7.55
N VAL A 227 9.20 -26.65 7.53
CA VAL A 227 8.70 -25.77 8.60
C VAL A 227 7.89 -26.58 9.61
N THR A 228 8.02 -26.29 10.90
CA THR A 228 7.17 -26.91 11.93
C THR A 228 5.83 -26.18 12.01
N LYS A 229 4.71 -26.87 11.75
CA LYS A 229 3.36 -26.27 11.75
C LYS A 229 3.01 -25.46 13.02
N SER A 230 3.52 -25.85 14.19
CA SER A 230 3.23 -25.18 15.47
C SER A 230 3.78 -23.76 15.60
N VAL A 231 4.68 -23.34 14.69
CA VAL A 231 5.23 -21.97 14.68
C VAL A 231 4.31 -21.00 13.94
N LEU A 232 3.33 -21.49 13.17
CA LEU A 232 2.51 -20.68 12.28
C LEU A 232 1.32 -20.05 13.00
N PRO A 233 0.95 -18.79 12.69
CA PRO A 233 -0.23 -18.14 13.25
C PRO A 233 -1.53 -18.78 12.73
N GLU A 234 -2.65 -18.55 13.41
CA GLU A 234 -3.96 -18.89 12.84
C GLU A 234 -4.32 -17.92 11.71
N ILE A 235 -4.74 -18.44 10.54
CA ILE A 235 -5.21 -17.61 9.43
C ILE A 235 -6.66 -17.19 9.70
N LYS A 236 -6.92 -15.88 9.63
CA LYS A 236 -8.23 -15.25 9.77
C LYS A 236 -8.59 -14.48 8.49
N SER A 237 -9.87 -14.14 8.33
CA SER A 237 -10.28 -13.21 7.28
C SER A 237 -9.68 -11.82 7.52
N SER A 238 -9.73 -10.95 6.51
CA SER A 238 -9.21 -9.58 6.59
C SER A 238 -10.07 -8.62 7.42
N SER A 239 -11.30 -9.03 7.78
CA SER A 239 -12.31 -8.22 8.47
C SER A 239 -13.10 -9.09 9.45
N GLU A 240 -12.58 -9.21 10.67
CA GLU A 240 -13.22 -9.87 11.82
C GLU A 240 -12.50 -9.46 13.11
N ILE A 241 -13.15 -9.56 14.28
CA ILE A 241 -12.52 -9.23 15.55
C ILE A 241 -11.49 -10.29 15.94
N TYR A 242 -10.21 -9.96 15.82
CA TYR A 242 -9.10 -10.85 16.20
C TYR A 242 -8.86 -10.87 17.71
N GLY A 243 -9.00 -9.72 18.35
CA GLY A 243 -8.70 -9.48 19.76
C GLY A 243 -8.94 -8.03 20.14
N ARG A 244 -8.60 -7.67 21.38
CA ARG A 244 -8.69 -6.29 21.88
C ARG A 244 -7.33 -5.83 22.33
N VAL A 245 -7.03 -4.55 22.11
CA VAL A 245 -5.79 -3.93 22.58
C VAL A 245 -5.72 -4.05 24.10
N ALA A 246 -4.61 -4.58 24.62
CA ALA A 246 -4.48 -4.94 26.02
C ALA A 246 -4.15 -3.75 26.94
N ASP A 247 -3.43 -2.75 26.42
CA ASP A 247 -2.93 -1.62 27.20
C ASP A 247 -2.79 -0.33 26.38
N GLY A 248 -2.47 0.78 27.05
CA GLY A 248 -2.25 2.09 26.45
C GLY A 248 -3.55 2.84 26.12
N PRO A 249 -3.48 3.89 25.29
CA PRO A 249 -4.60 4.80 25.05
C PRO A 249 -5.79 4.14 24.31
N LEU A 250 -5.57 2.99 23.68
CA LEU A 250 -6.59 2.22 22.95
C LEU A 250 -7.05 0.97 23.71
N LYS A 251 -6.75 0.85 25.01
CA LYS A 251 -7.11 -0.33 25.80
C LYS A 251 -8.59 -0.70 25.63
N GLY A 252 -8.84 -1.96 25.29
CA GLY A 252 -10.17 -2.52 25.06
C GLY A 252 -10.73 -2.32 23.65
N VAL A 253 -10.14 -1.46 22.82
CA VAL A 253 -10.55 -1.26 21.42
C VAL A 253 -10.28 -2.55 20.62
N PRO A 254 -11.23 -3.04 19.81
CA PRO A 254 -11.05 -4.25 19.02
C PRO A 254 -10.09 -4.01 17.84
N ILE A 255 -9.14 -4.92 17.67
CA ILE A 255 -8.39 -5.06 16.42
C ILE A 255 -9.24 -5.95 15.52
N SER A 256 -9.75 -5.38 14.42
CA SER A 256 -10.83 -5.99 13.64
C SER A 256 -10.61 -5.96 12.13
N GLY A 257 -9.47 -5.42 11.69
CA GLY A 257 -9.10 -5.33 10.29
C GLY A 257 -7.63 -5.60 10.09
N CYS A 258 -7.27 -6.39 9.09
CA CYS A 258 -5.89 -6.66 8.74
C CYS A 258 -5.74 -6.94 7.25
N LEU A 259 -4.80 -6.25 6.60
CA LEU A 259 -4.46 -6.42 5.18
C LEU A 259 -2.97 -6.15 4.96
N GLY A 260 -2.34 -6.86 4.03
CA GLY A 260 -1.03 -6.44 3.52
C GLY A 260 -1.12 -5.09 2.81
N ASP A 261 -0.07 -4.27 2.86
CA ASP A 261 -0.03 -2.89 2.35
C ASP A 261 -0.63 -2.69 0.95
N GLN A 262 -0.24 -3.50 -0.02
CA GLN A 262 -0.71 -3.34 -1.40
C GLN A 262 -2.19 -3.70 -1.52
N GLN A 263 -2.66 -4.71 -0.79
CA GLN A 263 -4.06 -5.09 -0.70
C GLN A 263 -4.89 -4.04 0.05
N ALA A 264 -4.34 -3.45 1.12
CA ALA A 264 -4.95 -2.34 1.83
C ALA A 264 -5.15 -1.14 0.89
N ALA A 265 -4.14 -0.79 0.09
CA ALA A 265 -4.27 0.25 -0.92
C ALA A 265 -5.35 -0.08 -1.98
N LEU A 266 -5.50 -1.35 -2.40
CA LEU A 266 -6.59 -1.79 -3.29
C LEU A 266 -7.97 -1.53 -2.69
N VAL A 267 -8.17 -1.91 -1.42
CA VAL A 267 -9.42 -1.68 -0.69
C VAL A 267 -9.67 -0.19 -0.45
N GLY A 268 -8.66 0.56 0.00
CA GLY A 268 -8.76 2.00 0.24
C GLY A 268 -9.07 2.81 -1.02
N GLN A 269 -8.64 2.34 -2.19
CA GLN A 269 -9.04 2.90 -3.49
C GLN A 269 -10.45 2.50 -3.94
N MET A 270 -11.19 1.71 -3.16
CA MET A 270 -12.48 1.12 -3.54
C MET A 270 -12.39 0.31 -4.84
N CYS A 271 -11.31 -0.44 -5.01
CA CYS A 271 -11.21 -1.43 -6.08
C CYS A 271 -11.85 -2.75 -5.58
N LEU A 272 -13.16 -2.71 -5.36
CA LEU A 272 -13.94 -3.79 -4.75
C LEU A 272 -14.68 -4.67 -5.78
N GLN A 273 -14.63 -4.28 -7.05
CA GLN A 273 -15.28 -4.97 -8.15
C GLN A 273 -14.25 -5.57 -9.10
N LYS A 274 -14.64 -6.66 -9.78
CA LYS A 274 -13.86 -7.29 -10.84
C LYS A 274 -13.51 -6.27 -11.92
N GLY A 275 -12.28 -6.27 -12.40
CA GLY A 275 -11.84 -5.34 -13.44
C GLY A 275 -11.36 -3.98 -12.94
N GLN A 276 -11.37 -3.76 -11.62
CA GLN A 276 -10.78 -2.58 -11.01
C GLN A 276 -9.35 -2.89 -10.57
N ALA A 277 -8.44 -1.98 -10.89
CA ALA A 277 -7.05 -2.09 -10.49
C ALA A 277 -6.59 -0.83 -9.76
N LYS A 278 -5.59 -1.03 -8.91
CA LYS A 278 -4.80 0.06 -8.35
C LYS A 278 -3.36 -0.04 -8.85
N ALA A 279 -2.70 1.10 -8.94
CA ALA A 279 -1.27 1.18 -9.11
C ALA A 279 -0.67 2.12 -8.05
N THR A 280 0.44 1.71 -7.45
CA THR A 280 1.18 2.51 -6.47
C THR A 280 2.54 2.85 -7.06
N TYR A 281 2.87 4.15 -7.17
CA TYR A 281 4.17 4.61 -7.62
C TYR A 281 5.06 5.05 -6.46
N GLY A 282 6.17 4.35 -6.29
CA GLY A 282 7.30 4.76 -5.47
C GLY A 282 8.60 4.49 -6.22
N THR A 283 9.61 3.99 -5.51
CA THR A 283 10.88 3.52 -6.09
C THR A 283 10.66 2.48 -7.20
N GLY A 284 9.75 1.54 -6.93
CA GLY A 284 9.14 0.64 -7.92
C GLY A 284 7.64 0.92 -8.07
N CYS A 285 6.95 0.13 -8.89
CA CYS A 285 5.50 0.16 -9.02
C CYS A 285 4.89 -1.20 -8.68
N PHE A 286 3.76 -1.20 -7.96
CA PHE A 286 2.94 -2.38 -7.74
C PHE A 286 1.54 -2.15 -8.28
N VAL A 287 1.13 -3.00 -9.21
CA VAL A 287 -0.21 -3.01 -9.79
C VAL A 287 -0.95 -4.22 -9.23
N LEU A 288 -2.12 -3.99 -8.64
CA LEU A 288 -3.02 -5.05 -8.19
C LEU A 288 -4.33 -4.92 -8.94
N TYR A 289 -4.78 -6.03 -9.51
CA TYR A 289 -6.01 -6.14 -10.29
C TYR A 289 -6.99 -7.08 -9.60
N ASN A 290 -8.17 -6.59 -9.26
CA ASN A 290 -9.20 -7.36 -8.58
C ASN A 290 -9.87 -8.34 -9.55
N THR A 291 -9.74 -9.64 -9.28
CA THR A 291 -10.35 -10.73 -10.07
C THR A 291 -11.63 -11.28 -9.43
N GLY A 292 -12.08 -10.67 -8.34
CA GLY A 292 -13.23 -11.07 -7.54
C GLY A 292 -13.04 -12.44 -6.93
N ASP A 293 -14.08 -13.26 -6.91
CA ASP A 293 -14.05 -14.65 -6.43
C ASP A 293 -13.33 -15.64 -7.36
N ILE A 294 -12.78 -15.17 -8.48
CA ILE A 294 -12.08 -16.02 -9.45
C ILE A 294 -10.58 -15.96 -9.17
N ARG A 295 -10.01 -17.11 -8.79
CA ARG A 295 -8.56 -17.31 -8.76
C ARG A 295 -8.03 -17.48 -10.19
N VAL A 296 -7.22 -16.52 -10.65
CA VAL A 296 -6.56 -16.56 -11.95
C VAL A 296 -5.12 -17.02 -11.79
N ASN A 297 -4.73 -18.11 -12.44
CA ASN A 297 -3.35 -18.58 -12.47
C ASN A 297 -2.61 -17.92 -13.63
N SER A 298 -1.64 -17.05 -13.32
CA SER A 298 -0.91 -16.33 -14.37
C SER A 298 0.06 -17.21 -15.14
N SER A 299 -0.05 -17.16 -16.47
CA SER A 299 0.91 -17.73 -17.43
C SER A 299 2.02 -16.75 -17.82
N ARG A 300 1.82 -15.45 -17.53
CA ARG A 300 2.67 -14.31 -17.92
C ARG A 300 3.61 -13.82 -16.81
N GLY A 301 3.89 -14.66 -15.82
CA GLY A 301 4.80 -14.33 -14.72
C GLY A 301 4.22 -13.37 -13.67
N LEU A 302 2.91 -13.12 -13.65
CA LEU A 302 2.26 -12.39 -12.57
C LEU A 302 2.08 -13.29 -11.34
N LEU A 303 1.85 -12.65 -10.19
CA LEU A 303 1.55 -13.33 -8.94
C LEU A 303 0.03 -13.46 -8.79
N THR A 304 -0.42 -14.64 -8.38
CA THR A 304 -1.80 -14.86 -7.95
C THR A 304 -1.83 -14.71 -6.44
N THR A 305 -2.67 -13.82 -5.92
CA THR A 305 -2.69 -13.48 -4.48
C THR A 305 -4.13 -13.31 -3.98
N VAL A 306 -4.34 -13.37 -2.67
CA VAL A 306 -5.61 -12.95 -2.07
C VAL A 306 -5.64 -11.43 -1.99
N ALA A 307 -6.74 -10.82 -2.43
CA ALA A 307 -6.98 -9.39 -2.31
C ALA A 307 -7.50 -9.05 -0.91
N TYR A 308 -8.59 -9.70 -0.49
CA TYR A 308 -9.18 -9.54 0.84
C TYR A 308 -10.23 -10.65 1.07
N GLN A 309 -10.57 -10.90 2.33
CA GLN A 309 -11.76 -11.67 2.69
C GLN A 309 -12.52 -10.93 3.79
N LEU A 310 -13.79 -10.61 3.55
CA LEU A 310 -14.59 -9.82 4.51
C LEU A 310 -15.39 -10.76 5.42
N GLY A 311 -14.84 -11.15 6.56
CA GLY A 311 -15.46 -12.12 7.46
C GLY A 311 -15.23 -13.58 7.03
N SER A 312 -15.18 -14.47 8.00
CA SER A 312 -14.77 -15.87 7.83
C SER A 312 -15.72 -16.73 6.99
N TYR A 313 -17.00 -16.34 6.88
CA TYR A 313 -18.02 -17.08 6.13
C TYR A 313 -18.21 -16.58 4.69
N ASN A 314 -17.62 -15.44 4.34
CA ASN A 314 -17.75 -14.89 3.00
C ASN A 314 -16.64 -15.41 2.08
N PRO A 315 -16.91 -15.53 0.76
CA PRO A 315 -15.88 -15.94 -0.19
C PRO A 315 -14.75 -14.92 -0.24
N PRO A 316 -13.49 -15.37 -0.43
CA PRO A 316 -12.37 -14.47 -0.65
C PRO A 316 -12.50 -13.76 -1.99
N CYS A 317 -11.93 -12.55 -2.07
CA CYS A 317 -11.58 -11.92 -3.33
C CYS A 317 -10.09 -12.12 -3.61
N TYR A 318 -9.76 -12.37 -4.86
CA TYR A 318 -8.42 -12.59 -5.37
C TYR A 318 -7.93 -11.39 -6.18
N ALA A 319 -6.62 -11.34 -6.39
CA ALA A 319 -5.99 -10.40 -7.27
C ALA A 319 -4.86 -11.04 -8.08
N LEU A 320 -4.62 -10.46 -9.25
CA LEU A 320 -3.31 -10.55 -9.90
C LEU A 320 -2.45 -9.38 -9.44
N GLU A 321 -1.18 -9.66 -9.21
CA GLU A 321 -0.19 -8.66 -8.84
C GLU A 321 0.99 -8.70 -9.81
N GLY A 322 1.36 -7.52 -10.31
CA GLY A 322 2.55 -7.29 -11.10
C GLY A 322 3.39 -6.17 -10.48
N SER A 323 4.71 -6.30 -10.58
CA SER A 323 5.66 -5.34 -10.01
C SER A 323 6.66 -4.86 -11.05
N VAL A 324 6.87 -3.55 -11.09
CA VAL A 324 7.95 -2.89 -11.83
C VAL A 324 9.04 -2.52 -10.82
N ALA A 325 10.26 -3.04 -10.99
CA ALA A 325 11.34 -2.75 -10.05
C ALA A 325 11.88 -1.33 -10.15
N VAL A 326 11.95 -0.77 -11.36
CA VAL A 326 12.52 0.56 -11.61
C VAL A 326 11.43 1.50 -12.10
N ALA A 327 10.90 2.30 -11.17
CA ALA A 327 9.92 3.34 -11.44
C ALA A 327 10.53 4.71 -11.06
N GLY A 328 10.31 5.20 -9.83
CA GLY A 328 10.96 6.42 -9.33
C GLY A 328 12.49 6.35 -9.28
N ALA A 329 13.05 5.14 -9.21
CA ALA A 329 14.50 4.92 -9.27
C ALA A 329 15.13 5.41 -10.60
N ALA A 330 14.39 5.42 -11.72
CA ALA A 330 14.88 5.97 -12.99
C ALA A 330 15.15 7.49 -12.89
N LEU A 331 14.24 8.22 -12.24
CA LEU A 331 14.41 9.65 -11.98
C LEU A 331 15.53 9.91 -10.96
N GLY A 332 15.64 9.05 -9.94
CA GLY A 332 16.77 9.08 -9.00
C GLY A 332 18.11 8.94 -9.71
N TRP A 333 18.23 7.97 -10.63
CA TRP A 333 19.44 7.76 -11.43
C TRP A 333 19.75 8.96 -12.36
N LEU A 334 18.74 9.52 -13.04
CA LEU A 334 18.94 10.72 -13.86
C LEU A 334 19.47 11.91 -13.05
N LYS A 335 19.04 12.02 -11.79
CA LYS A 335 19.49 13.07 -10.86
C LYS A 335 20.89 12.81 -10.34
N ASP A 336 21.07 11.66 -9.69
CA ASP A 336 22.22 11.39 -8.84
C ASP A 336 23.43 10.84 -9.64
N ASN A 337 23.19 10.21 -10.79
CA ASN A 337 24.25 9.59 -11.59
C ASN A 337 24.55 10.34 -12.89
N ILE A 338 23.52 10.82 -13.60
CA ILE A 338 23.69 11.49 -14.90
C ILE A 338 23.70 13.02 -14.77
N GLY A 339 23.10 13.57 -13.71
CA GLY A 339 23.03 15.01 -13.49
C GLY A 339 22.10 15.74 -14.49
N MET A 340 21.16 15.03 -15.11
CA MET A 340 20.21 15.61 -16.08
C MET A 340 19.07 16.39 -15.41
N ILE A 341 18.75 16.07 -14.15
CA ILE A 341 17.76 16.79 -13.37
C ILE A 341 18.33 17.13 -12.00
N GLU A 342 18.01 18.30 -11.48
CA GLU A 342 18.39 18.68 -10.11
C GLU A 342 17.49 18.02 -9.07
N ASN A 343 16.22 17.82 -9.43
CA ASN A 343 15.16 17.37 -8.54
C ASN A 343 14.07 16.64 -9.33
N ALA A 344 13.64 15.48 -8.85
CA ALA A 344 12.52 14.72 -9.41
C ALA A 344 11.23 15.56 -9.52
N LYS A 345 11.02 16.56 -8.66
CA LYS A 345 9.87 17.48 -8.73
C LYS A 345 9.85 18.35 -9.99
N LYS A 346 11.02 18.66 -10.57
CA LYS A 346 11.14 19.42 -11.83
C LYS A 346 10.96 18.54 -13.07
N SER A 347 10.84 17.20 -12.91
CA SER A 347 10.73 16.27 -14.03
C SER A 347 9.56 16.59 -14.95
N GLN A 348 8.42 17.04 -14.41
CA GLN A 348 7.25 17.45 -15.20
C GLN A 348 7.58 18.65 -16.10
N GLU A 349 8.01 19.77 -15.52
CA GLU A 349 8.35 20.99 -16.26
C GLU A 349 9.43 20.74 -17.33
N ILE A 350 10.39 19.86 -17.05
CA ILE A 350 11.45 19.50 -17.99
C ILE A 350 10.88 18.65 -19.13
N ALA A 351 10.05 17.64 -18.82
CA ALA A 351 9.44 16.78 -19.83
C ALA A 351 8.46 17.54 -20.75
N GLU A 352 7.73 18.53 -20.23
CA GLU A 352 6.81 19.37 -21.01
C GLU A 352 7.55 20.26 -22.04
N LYS A 353 8.85 20.52 -21.86
CA LYS A 353 9.69 21.26 -22.81
C LYS A 353 10.26 20.38 -23.93
N ALA A 354 10.02 19.07 -23.89
CA ALA A 354 10.43 18.17 -24.97
C ALA A 354 9.49 18.37 -26.17
N THR A 355 10.07 18.58 -27.35
CA THR A 355 9.29 18.63 -28.60
C THR A 355 8.75 17.26 -28.94
N ASP A 356 7.66 17.19 -29.73
CA ASP A 356 7.13 15.91 -30.22
C ASP A 356 8.02 15.27 -31.31
N ASN A 357 9.00 16.02 -31.81
CA ASN A 357 10.03 15.53 -32.72
C ASN A 357 11.07 14.70 -31.95
N GLY A 358 10.76 13.43 -31.69
CA GLY A 358 11.72 12.50 -31.10
C GLY A 358 11.05 11.26 -30.51
N SER A 359 11.22 10.11 -31.15
CA SER A 359 10.78 8.81 -30.62
C SER A 359 11.84 8.22 -29.67
N VAL A 360 12.30 9.01 -28.69
CA VAL A 360 13.25 8.52 -27.70
C VAL A 360 12.53 7.56 -26.76
N VAL A 361 13.01 6.33 -26.69
CA VAL A 361 12.47 5.31 -25.79
C VAL A 361 13.55 4.90 -24.82
N PHE A 362 13.25 4.92 -23.53
CA PHE A 362 14.17 4.48 -22.49
C PHE A 362 13.64 3.24 -21.79
N VAL A 363 14.40 2.15 -21.79
CA VAL A 363 14.12 0.94 -20.99
C VAL A 363 15.01 0.96 -19.74
N PRO A 364 14.48 1.25 -18.53
CA PRO A 364 15.28 1.43 -17.33
C PRO A 364 15.60 0.10 -16.60
N ALA A 365 16.05 -0.92 -17.32
CA ALA A 365 16.32 -2.26 -16.80
C ALA A 365 17.67 -2.37 -16.05
N PHE A 366 17.94 -1.50 -15.07
CA PHE A 366 19.25 -1.45 -14.38
C PHE A 366 19.60 -2.75 -13.66
N SER A 367 18.59 -3.45 -13.11
CA SER A 367 18.71 -4.73 -12.41
C SER A 367 17.94 -5.85 -13.13
N GLY A 368 17.78 -5.72 -14.45
CA GLY A 368 16.93 -6.58 -15.26
C GLY A 368 15.48 -6.11 -15.34
N LEU A 369 14.67 -6.86 -16.09
CA LEU A 369 13.22 -6.64 -16.22
C LEU A 369 12.46 -7.66 -15.36
N TYR A 370 11.47 -7.17 -14.61
CA TYR A 370 10.60 -7.98 -13.74
C TYR A 370 9.35 -8.40 -14.52
N ALA A 371 8.22 -8.59 -13.84
CA ALA A 371 6.97 -8.93 -14.50
C ALA A 371 6.62 -7.91 -15.62
N PRO A 372 6.13 -8.37 -16.79
CA PRO A 372 5.88 -9.77 -17.16
C PRO A 372 7.09 -10.54 -17.73
N TYR A 373 8.24 -9.89 -17.93
CA TYR A 373 9.38 -10.44 -18.68
C TYR A 373 10.27 -11.40 -17.88
N TRP A 374 10.58 -11.10 -16.62
CA TRP A 374 11.49 -11.86 -15.76
C TRP A 374 12.86 -12.17 -16.39
N ARG A 375 13.50 -11.13 -16.95
CA ARG A 375 14.78 -11.21 -17.66
C ARG A 375 15.88 -10.49 -16.88
N GLN A 376 16.67 -11.25 -16.13
CA GLN A 376 17.81 -10.74 -15.36
C GLN A 376 18.97 -10.26 -16.25
N ASP A 377 19.06 -10.82 -17.45
CA ASP A 377 20.05 -10.48 -18.48
C ASP A 377 19.80 -9.14 -19.17
N ALA A 378 18.64 -8.51 -18.91
CA ALA A 378 18.29 -7.22 -19.49
C ALA A 378 19.10 -6.07 -18.86
N ARG A 379 19.44 -5.05 -19.64
CA ARG A 379 20.12 -3.83 -19.16
C ARG A 379 19.48 -2.55 -19.66
N GLY A 380 19.81 -1.42 -19.03
CA GLY A 380 19.26 -0.13 -19.41
C GLY A 380 19.64 0.28 -20.84
N VAL A 381 18.66 0.65 -21.67
CA VAL A 381 18.88 1.06 -23.07
C VAL A 381 18.05 2.29 -23.43
N ILE A 382 18.67 3.28 -24.06
CA ILE A 382 17.98 4.42 -24.68
C ILE A 382 18.06 4.28 -26.21
N CYS A 383 16.92 4.21 -26.87
CA CYS A 383 16.79 4.09 -28.33
C CYS A 383 16.21 5.36 -28.94
N GLY A 384 16.42 5.56 -30.24
CA GLY A 384 15.75 6.63 -31.02
C GLY A 384 16.38 8.02 -30.91
N ILE A 385 17.64 8.12 -30.48
CA ILE A 385 18.39 9.38 -30.40
C ILE A 385 18.71 9.90 -31.81
N THR A 386 18.44 11.19 -32.03
CA THR A 386 18.74 11.97 -33.24
C THR A 386 19.47 13.26 -32.87
N GLU A 387 19.89 14.06 -33.86
CA GLU A 387 20.58 15.35 -33.63
C GLU A 387 19.73 16.35 -32.82
N ASP A 388 18.40 16.31 -32.97
CA ASP A 388 17.46 17.17 -32.24
C ASP A 388 17.21 16.71 -30.78
N THR A 389 17.72 15.55 -30.41
CA THR A 389 17.50 14.98 -29.08
C THR A 389 18.27 15.75 -28.00
N ASN A 390 17.57 16.10 -26.93
CA ASN A 390 18.13 16.81 -25.78
C ASN A 390 17.69 16.16 -24.45
N SER A 391 18.17 16.69 -23.32
CA SER A 391 17.87 16.15 -21.99
C SER A 391 16.38 16.11 -21.66
N ASN A 392 15.57 17.04 -22.17
CA ASN A 392 14.12 17.08 -21.94
C ASN A 392 13.45 15.81 -22.49
N HIS A 393 13.87 15.36 -23.68
CA HIS A 393 13.36 14.14 -24.31
C HIS A 393 13.70 12.88 -23.50
N ILE A 394 14.90 12.82 -22.90
CA ILE A 394 15.32 11.68 -22.07
C ILE A 394 14.53 11.65 -20.76
N VAL A 395 14.27 12.81 -20.16
CA VAL A 395 13.42 12.93 -18.96
C VAL A 395 11.98 12.50 -19.27
N LYS A 396 11.40 12.97 -20.39
CA LYS A 396 10.08 12.52 -20.87
C LYS A 396 10.04 11.01 -21.10
N ALA A 397 11.01 10.47 -21.83
CA ALA A 397 11.13 9.03 -22.08
C ALA A 397 11.25 8.21 -20.79
N SER A 398 11.89 8.75 -19.75
CA SER A 398 11.99 8.10 -18.43
C SER A 398 10.67 8.03 -17.68
N LEU A 399 9.82 9.07 -17.83
CA LEU A 399 8.46 9.05 -17.29
C LEU A 399 7.57 8.09 -18.08
N GLU A 400 7.63 8.14 -19.42
CA GLU A 400 6.89 7.23 -20.31
C GLU A 400 7.27 5.76 -20.08
N ALA A 401 8.54 5.46 -19.82
CA ALA A 401 9.02 4.11 -19.53
C ALA A 401 8.30 3.45 -18.35
N VAL A 402 7.97 4.23 -17.32
CA VAL A 402 7.17 3.72 -16.19
C VAL A 402 5.76 3.38 -16.67
N CYS A 403 5.15 4.27 -17.46
CA CYS A 403 3.81 4.06 -17.98
C CYS A 403 3.71 2.84 -18.91
N PHE A 404 4.72 2.61 -19.74
CA PHE A 404 4.81 1.44 -20.61
C PHE A 404 4.97 0.13 -19.83
N GLN A 405 5.81 0.11 -18.78
CA GLN A 405 5.95 -1.07 -17.93
C GLN A 405 4.65 -1.39 -17.20
N VAL A 406 3.89 -0.37 -16.76
CA VAL A 406 2.56 -0.56 -16.19
C VAL A 406 1.58 -1.10 -17.24
N ARG A 407 1.60 -0.57 -18.46
CA ARG A 407 0.81 -1.11 -19.57
C ARG A 407 1.14 -2.59 -19.83
N ASP A 408 2.42 -2.96 -19.86
CA ASP A 408 2.83 -4.36 -20.05
C ASP A 408 2.24 -5.29 -18.99
N ILE A 409 2.19 -4.85 -17.74
CA ILE A 409 1.58 -5.60 -16.64
C ILE A 409 0.06 -5.70 -16.84
N LEU A 410 -0.60 -4.60 -17.19
CA LEU A 410 -2.05 -4.57 -17.39
C LEU A 410 -2.49 -5.42 -18.60
N ASP A 411 -1.74 -5.39 -19.69
CA ASP A 411 -1.98 -6.24 -20.87
C ASP A 411 -1.80 -7.72 -20.49
N ALA A 412 -0.75 -8.06 -19.73
CA ALA A 412 -0.57 -9.41 -19.20
C ALA A 412 -1.72 -9.85 -18.26
N MET A 413 -2.22 -8.95 -17.41
CA MET A 413 -3.36 -9.21 -16.52
C MET A 413 -4.65 -9.44 -17.32
N ASN A 414 -4.90 -8.62 -18.34
CA ASN A 414 -6.07 -8.74 -19.21
C ASN A 414 -6.07 -10.07 -19.96
N GLU A 415 -4.92 -10.48 -20.50
CA GLU A 415 -4.77 -11.76 -21.18
C GLU A 415 -4.93 -12.97 -20.24
N ASP A 416 -4.38 -12.91 -19.02
CA ASP A 416 -4.53 -13.99 -18.03
C ASP A 416 -5.97 -14.08 -17.49
N CYS A 417 -6.67 -12.94 -17.32
CA CYS A 417 -8.04 -12.92 -16.77
C CYS A 417 -9.13 -13.14 -17.81
N GLY A 418 -8.91 -12.72 -19.07
CA GLY A 418 -9.97 -12.59 -20.08
C GLY A 418 -11.03 -11.54 -19.71
N ILE A 419 -10.76 -10.68 -18.73
CA ILE A 419 -11.66 -9.63 -18.25
C ILE A 419 -11.01 -8.28 -18.59
N PRO A 420 -11.67 -7.43 -19.40
CA PRO A 420 -11.13 -6.12 -19.74
C PRO A 420 -11.02 -5.24 -18.49
N LEU A 421 -9.88 -4.53 -18.37
CA LEU A 421 -9.66 -3.53 -17.35
C LEU A 421 -10.70 -2.41 -17.51
N GLN A 422 -11.49 -2.18 -16.46
CA GLN A 422 -12.55 -1.16 -16.47
C GLN A 422 -12.05 0.18 -15.93
N LEU A 423 -11.19 0.12 -14.91
CA LEU A 423 -10.76 1.32 -14.19
C LEU A 423 -9.40 1.12 -13.53
N LEU A 424 -8.50 2.08 -13.74
CA LEU A 424 -7.21 2.15 -13.05
C LEU A 424 -7.19 3.35 -12.10
N LYS A 425 -6.95 3.08 -10.82
CA LYS A 425 -6.85 4.10 -9.77
C LYS A 425 -5.42 4.23 -9.26
N PHE A 426 -4.99 5.46 -9.03
CA PHE A 426 -3.71 5.78 -8.42
C PHE A 426 -3.88 6.27 -6.99
N GLY A 427 -3.18 5.60 -6.09
CA GLY A 427 -2.95 6.10 -4.74
C GLY A 427 -1.67 6.91 -4.70
N ILE A 428 -1.77 8.13 -4.18
CA ILE A 428 -0.60 8.83 -3.66
C ILE A 428 -0.15 8.04 -2.43
N ASN A 429 1.15 7.81 -2.26
CA ASN A 429 1.69 7.23 -1.04
C ASN A 429 2.70 8.23 -0.48
N CYS A 430 2.24 9.16 0.37
CA CYS A 430 3.13 10.13 0.99
C CYS A 430 3.84 9.46 2.17
N GLN A 431 5.12 9.10 2.01
CA GLN A 431 5.97 8.69 3.14
C GLN A 431 6.74 9.87 3.76
N LYS A 432 6.61 11.10 3.24
CA LYS A 432 7.30 12.29 3.76
C LYS A 432 6.41 13.52 3.76
N PHE A 433 5.62 13.70 4.81
CA PHE A 433 5.11 15.02 5.19
C PHE A 433 5.04 15.13 6.73
N ILE A 434 5.99 15.85 7.32
CA ILE A 434 5.75 16.54 8.60
C ILE A 434 6.22 17.98 8.45
N GLY A 435 5.35 18.88 8.91
CA GLY A 435 5.66 20.27 9.15
C GLY A 435 4.89 21.17 8.20
N TRP A 436 3.65 21.48 8.55
CA TRP A 436 3.22 22.83 8.93
C TRP A 436 1.78 22.75 9.45
N SER A 437 1.54 23.42 10.57
CA SER A 437 0.19 23.66 11.09
C SER A 437 -0.64 24.33 10.00
N CYS A 438 -1.72 23.67 9.56
CA CYS A 438 -2.77 24.34 8.81
C CYS A 438 -3.50 25.27 9.79
N GLN A 439 -3.01 26.51 9.90
CA GLN A 439 -3.80 27.58 10.50
C GLN A 439 -5.00 27.80 9.60
N MET A 440 -6.19 27.51 10.12
CA MET A 440 -7.44 27.90 9.51
C MET A 440 -7.44 29.39 9.21
N THR A 441 -7.54 29.76 7.95
CA THR A 441 -8.11 31.03 7.53
C THR A 441 -9.48 30.78 6.93
N TYR A 442 -10.50 31.01 7.76
CA TYR A 442 -11.85 31.31 7.30
C TYR A 442 -11.81 32.59 6.45
N ASN A 443 -12.18 32.47 5.17
CA ASN A 443 -13.05 33.37 4.41
C ASN A 443 -12.75 33.28 2.90
N CYS A 444 -13.56 32.51 2.19
CA CYS A 444 -14.02 32.91 0.86
C CYS A 444 -15.34 32.19 0.57
N SER A 445 -16.43 32.84 0.96
CA SER A 445 -17.73 32.67 0.34
C SER A 445 -17.62 33.16 -1.10
N VAL A 446 -17.69 32.26 -2.07
CA VAL A 446 -18.05 32.63 -3.43
C VAL A 446 -19.01 31.57 -3.95
N ASP A 447 -20.24 32.00 -4.16
CA ASP A 447 -21.33 31.27 -4.78
C ASP A 447 -20.87 30.58 -6.08
N CYS A 448 -21.16 29.30 -6.21
CA CYS A 448 -21.21 28.61 -7.49
C CYS A 448 -22.54 27.86 -7.58
N GLY A 449 -23.59 28.63 -7.89
CA GLY A 449 -24.82 28.08 -8.43
C GLY A 449 -24.59 27.63 -9.86
N TRP A 450 -24.79 26.34 -10.12
CA TRP A 450 -25.01 25.82 -11.47
C TRP A 450 -26.26 24.96 -11.44
N ILE A 451 -27.41 25.65 -11.58
CA ILE A 451 -28.63 25.05 -12.11
C ILE A 451 -28.51 25.05 -13.63
N VAL A 452 -28.72 23.86 -14.16
CA VAL A 452 -28.86 23.46 -15.55
C VAL A 452 -29.70 24.45 -16.37
N ASN A 453 -29.15 24.92 -17.49
CA ASN A 453 -29.96 25.40 -18.61
C ASN A 453 -29.39 24.85 -19.94
N CYS A 454 -29.95 23.70 -20.33
CA CYS A 454 -29.93 23.25 -21.72
C CYS A 454 -30.90 24.13 -22.53
N LYS A 455 -30.37 25.14 -23.23
CA LYS A 455 -31.00 25.70 -24.43
C LYS A 455 -29.98 26.58 -25.14
N GLN A 456 -29.71 26.23 -26.41
CA GLN A 456 -29.57 27.15 -27.56
C GLN A 456 -28.41 26.76 -28.51
N ARG A 457 -28.65 25.70 -29.29
CA ARG A 457 -28.18 25.55 -30.67
C ARG A 457 -29.27 24.77 -31.42
N LEU A 458 -29.51 25.14 -32.68
CA LEU A 458 -30.61 24.74 -33.57
C LEU A 458 -31.77 25.75 -33.63
N LEU A 459 -31.46 26.91 -34.22
CA LEU A 459 -32.35 27.59 -35.15
C LEU A 459 -31.63 27.62 -36.49
N GLU A 460 -31.94 26.68 -37.37
CA GLU A 460 -31.92 26.83 -38.82
C GLU A 460 -32.47 25.54 -39.44
N THR A 461 -33.33 25.69 -40.43
CA THR A 461 -34.17 24.66 -41.10
C THR A 461 -35.49 24.36 -40.39
N GLY A 462 -36.50 25.15 -40.77
CA GLY A 462 -37.90 24.90 -40.48
C GLY A 462 -38.46 23.76 -41.33
N ASN A 463 -39.39 23.00 -40.75
CA ASN A 463 -40.70 22.70 -41.33
C ASN A 463 -41.48 21.67 -40.49
N VAL A 464 -42.82 21.78 -40.57
CA VAL A 464 -43.90 20.82 -40.23
C VAL A 464 -44.24 20.60 -38.72
N PRO A 465 -45.48 20.24 -38.35
CA PRO A 465 -46.47 21.17 -37.76
C PRO A 465 -47.16 20.65 -36.49
N THR A 466 -47.96 21.53 -35.89
CA THR A 466 -49.08 21.27 -34.94
C THR A 466 -50.04 20.19 -35.48
N THR A 467 -50.75 19.36 -34.70
CA THR A 467 -51.72 19.67 -33.63
C THR A 467 -52.24 18.34 -33.02
N GLU A 468 -52.53 18.34 -31.71
CA GLU A 468 -53.67 17.71 -31.00
C GLU A 468 -54.15 16.28 -31.37
N ASN A 469 -54.18 15.34 -30.40
CA ASN A 469 -55.31 15.17 -29.47
C ASN A 469 -55.19 13.93 -28.53
N LYS A 470 -55.70 14.14 -27.30
CA LYS A 470 -56.49 13.23 -26.44
C LYS A 470 -55.84 12.18 -25.50
N ILE A 471 -56.03 12.51 -24.21
CA ILE A 471 -56.81 11.76 -23.19
C ILE A 471 -56.06 10.87 -22.18
N SER A 472 -56.20 11.32 -20.92
CA SER A 472 -56.39 10.63 -19.63
C SER A 472 -55.47 9.46 -19.24
N GLN A 473 -54.81 9.63 -18.08
CA GLN A 473 -55.20 8.95 -16.84
C GLN A 473 -54.40 9.48 -15.62
N ALA A 474 -55.12 9.60 -14.50
CA ALA A 474 -54.66 9.57 -13.11
C ALA A 474 -53.82 10.73 -12.54
N LYS A 475 -54.54 11.77 -12.08
CA LYS A 475 -54.28 12.44 -10.79
C LYS A 475 -54.77 11.53 -9.65
N THR A 476 -53.99 11.36 -8.58
CA THR A 476 -54.40 11.43 -7.16
C THR A 476 -53.25 11.00 -6.25
N SER A 477 -52.67 11.93 -5.48
CA SER A 477 -52.45 11.82 -4.03
C SER A 477 -51.49 12.92 -3.52
N GLU A 478 -51.93 14.17 -3.57
CA GLU A 478 -51.43 15.24 -2.70
C GLU A 478 -52.66 16.00 -2.22
N ASP A 479 -53.17 15.61 -1.04
CA ASP A 479 -54.05 16.43 -0.22
C ASP A 479 -54.28 15.77 1.13
N LYS A 480 -53.75 16.40 2.18
CA LYS A 480 -54.36 16.62 3.52
C LYS A 480 -53.25 16.92 4.53
N ALA A 481 -53.34 17.88 5.43
CA ALA A 481 -54.04 19.16 5.54
C ALA A 481 -53.48 19.78 6.84
N ASN A 482 -53.43 21.09 6.88
CA ASN A 482 -53.07 21.93 8.03
C ASN A 482 -54.05 21.79 9.22
N LYS A 483 -53.55 22.23 10.40
CA LYS A 483 -54.24 22.78 11.59
C LYS A 483 -54.93 21.81 12.56
N GLU A 484 -54.55 21.87 13.85
CA GLU A 484 -55.28 22.63 14.90
C GLU A 484 -54.52 22.59 16.25
N ALA A 485 -54.92 23.47 17.15
CA ALA A 485 -54.21 23.96 18.32
C ALA A 485 -54.56 23.25 19.65
N ASP A 486 -53.80 23.66 20.66
CA ASP A 486 -54.19 23.87 22.07
C ASP A 486 -53.95 22.80 23.16
N GLU A 487 -53.26 23.32 24.17
CA GLU A 487 -53.50 23.24 25.62
C GLU A 487 -52.74 22.27 26.55
N SER A 488 -52.33 22.91 27.65
CA SER A 488 -52.05 22.45 29.02
C SER A 488 -50.61 22.05 29.43
N ASP A 489 -49.97 23.07 30.04
CA ASP A 489 -49.69 23.13 31.48
C ASP A 489 -48.22 23.18 31.97
N SER A 490 -48.02 24.26 32.73
CA SER A 490 -46.89 24.70 33.54
C SER A 490 -46.51 23.74 34.67
N VAL A 491 -45.28 23.83 35.20
CA VAL A 491 -44.99 24.17 36.63
C VAL A 491 -43.49 24.48 36.84
N ALA A 492 -43.27 25.68 37.38
CA ALA A 492 -42.28 26.17 38.36
C ALA A 492 -40.77 25.79 38.33
N THR A 493 -39.96 26.84 38.16
CA THR A 493 -39.08 27.46 39.16
C THR A 493 -38.37 26.56 40.19
N GLU A 494 -37.02 26.55 40.17
CA GLU A 494 -36.26 26.98 41.35
C GLU A 494 -34.82 27.39 41.00
N ILE A 495 -34.47 28.57 41.49
CA ILE A 495 -33.18 29.26 41.43
C ILE A 495 -32.48 28.97 42.76
N ILE A 496 -31.23 28.48 42.73
CA ILE A 496 -30.29 28.70 43.84
C ILE A 496 -28.95 29.16 43.26
N ASN A 497 -28.53 30.31 43.76
CA ASN A 497 -27.30 31.03 43.49
C ASN A 497 -26.13 30.55 44.38
N LEU A 498 -24.95 30.45 43.76
CA LEU A 498 -23.62 30.91 44.26
C LEU A 498 -22.94 30.19 45.46
N PRO A 499 -21.62 30.36 45.72
CA PRO A 499 -20.57 31.10 44.97
C PRO A 499 -19.16 30.43 44.83
N SER A 500 -18.39 31.00 43.89
CA SER A 500 -16.98 31.47 43.92
C SER A 500 -15.77 30.59 44.34
N SER A 501 -14.78 30.66 43.43
CA SER A 501 -13.34 31.01 43.62
C SER A 501 -12.38 30.01 44.27
N ALA A 502 -11.32 29.67 43.54
CA ALA A 502 -9.96 30.16 43.86
C ALA A 502 -8.95 29.84 42.75
N THR A 503 -8.26 30.89 42.32
CA THR A 503 -7.08 30.95 41.45
C THR A 503 -5.82 30.68 42.26
N VAL A 504 -4.84 29.92 41.76
CA VAL A 504 -3.42 30.07 42.14
C VAL A 504 -2.51 29.81 40.93
N ALA A 505 -1.50 30.66 40.79
CA ALA A 505 -0.53 30.75 39.71
C ALA A 505 0.81 30.02 39.99
N VAL A 506 1.59 29.93 38.89
CA VAL A 506 2.95 29.39 38.60
C VAL A 506 4.07 29.78 39.60
N PRO A 507 5.29 29.16 39.59
CA PRO A 507 6.33 29.47 38.57
C PRO A 507 7.30 28.33 38.15
N SER A 508 8.08 28.71 37.13
CA SER A 508 9.11 28.06 36.29
C SER A 508 10.52 27.84 36.89
N SER A 509 11.32 27.00 36.21
CA SER A 509 12.81 27.06 35.93
C SER A 509 13.42 25.64 36.01
N ALA A 510 14.46 25.19 35.30
CA ALA A 510 15.56 25.85 34.58
C ALA A 510 16.16 24.92 33.49
N LYS A 511 16.84 25.56 32.52
CA LYS A 511 17.81 24.99 31.57
C LYS A 511 19.11 24.60 32.29
N THR A 512 19.80 23.53 31.85
CA THR A 512 21.22 23.62 31.38
C THR A 512 21.73 22.32 30.74
N SER A 513 22.53 22.54 29.71
CA SER A 513 23.37 21.68 28.88
C SER A 513 24.54 21.04 29.65
N ILE A 514 25.12 19.95 29.11
CA ILE A 514 26.58 19.69 29.10
C ILE A 514 26.92 18.76 27.92
N ASP A 515 27.90 19.22 27.15
CA ASP A 515 28.57 18.58 26.01
C ASP A 515 29.66 17.59 26.46
N LYS A 516 29.92 16.62 25.56
CA LYS A 516 31.22 16.01 25.18
C LYS A 516 32.11 15.37 26.26
N VAL A 517 32.60 14.18 25.93
CA VAL A 517 34.02 13.85 25.60
C VAL A 517 34.19 12.34 25.77
N LEU A 518 34.50 11.60 24.69
CA LEU A 518 35.72 10.81 24.58
C LEU A 518 35.81 10.12 23.21
N ASP A 519 37.03 10.22 22.70
CA ASP A 519 37.54 9.91 21.39
C ASP A 519 38.33 8.58 21.44
N THR A 520 38.59 8.02 20.25
CA THR A 520 39.66 7.07 19.90
C THR A 520 39.67 5.66 20.52
N SER A 521 39.56 4.64 19.66
CA SER A 521 40.76 3.92 19.18
C SER A 521 40.40 2.85 18.16
N ALA A 522 41.03 2.96 16.99
CA ALA A 522 41.06 1.96 15.95
C ALA A 522 42.02 0.82 16.32
N ASN A 523 41.71 -0.40 15.93
CA ASN A 523 42.74 -1.39 15.59
C ASN A 523 42.27 -2.30 14.46
N LYS A 524 42.84 -2.08 13.28
CA LYS A 524 42.77 -2.93 12.09
C LYS A 524 43.73 -4.10 12.27
N THR A 525 43.29 -5.31 11.97
CA THR A 525 44.18 -6.39 11.51
C THR A 525 43.62 -6.93 10.21
N ALA A 526 44.47 -6.88 9.18
CA ALA A 526 44.19 -7.31 7.83
C ALA A 526 44.61 -8.77 7.64
N PHE A 527 43.81 -9.53 6.90
CA PHE A 527 44.27 -10.71 6.17
C PHE A 527 43.84 -10.58 4.71
N ALA A 528 44.83 -10.71 3.82
CA ALA A 528 44.70 -10.58 2.38
C ALA A 528 44.74 -11.96 1.71
N ALA A 529 43.84 -12.18 0.73
CA ALA A 529 43.93 -13.09 -0.41
C ALA A 529 42.81 -12.65 -1.36
N GLY A 530 43.06 -12.05 -2.52
CA GLY A 530 43.50 -12.68 -3.78
C GLY A 530 42.34 -12.58 -4.82
N PRO A 531 42.59 -12.41 -6.12
CA PRO A 531 41.94 -11.35 -6.90
C PRO A 531 40.72 -11.74 -7.78
N ASP A 532 39.89 -10.73 -7.99
CA ASP A 532 39.18 -10.32 -9.22
C ASP A 532 38.21 -11.27 -9.94
N SER A 533 36.92 -11.08 -9.61
CA SER A 533 35.88 -10.86 -10.62
C SER A 533 35.11 -9.60 -10.24
N ALA A 534 35.55 -8.45 -10.75
CA ALA A 534 34.92 -7.16 -10.53
C ALA A 534 33.56 -7.12 -11.27
N ILE A 535 32.50 -7.56 -10.59
CA ILE A 535 31.13 -7.17 -10.93
C ILE A 535 30.98 -5.76 -10.38
N THR A 536 30.98 -4.77 -11.28
CA THR A 536 30.69 -3.38 -10.96
C THR A 536 29.25 -3.27 -10.48
N THR A 537 29.05 -3.23 -9.16
CA THR A 537 27.73 -3.09 -8.54
C THR A 537 27.29 -1.62 -8.51
N THR A 538 26.01 -1.41 -8.81
CA THR A 538 25.36 -0.08 -8.78
C THR A 538 24.96 0.25 -7.34
N PRO A 539 25.20 1.47 -6.82
CA PRO A 539 24.80 1.83 -5.47
C PRO A 539 23.28 1.71 -5.28
N ALA A 540 22.85 1.16 -4.13
CA ALA A 540 21.46 0.99 -3.77
C ALA A 540 20.70 2.33 -3.84
N ALA A 541 19.68 2.40 -4.71
CA ALA A 541 18.88 3.60 -4.91
C ALA A 541 18.08 3.95 -3.64
N LYS A 542 18.13 5.21 -3.23
CA LYS A 542 17.39 5.74 -2.06
C LYS A 542 15.89 5.77 -2.38
N PRO A 543 14.98 5.42 -1.44
CA PRO A 543 13.56 5.40 -1.72
C PRO A 543 12.99 6.77 -2.14
N VAL A 544 12.23 6.80 -3.24
CA VAL A 544 11.51 7.99 -3.74
C VAL A 544 10.01 7.65 -3.77
N ASP A 545 9.31 7.90 -2.66
CA ASP A 545 7.91 7.49 -2.51
C ASP A 545 6.92 8.58 -2.90
N GLY A 546 5.85 8.21 -3.62
CA GLY A 546 4.67 9.06 -3.88
C GLY A 546 4.86 10.27 -4.81
N GLY A 547 6.09 10.57 -5.22
CA GLY A 547 6.39 11.76 -6.03
C GLY A 547 5.93 11.69 -7.49
N MET A 548 5.77 10.49 -8.06
CA MET A 548 5.33 10.38 -9.45
C MET A 548 3.82 10.49 -9.63
N THR A 549 3.01 10.10 -8.63
CA THR A 549 1.56 10.33 -8.68
C THR A 549 1.17 11.80 -8.54
N SER A 550 2.08 12.65 -8.03
CA SER A 550 1.89 14.11 -8.06
C SER A 550 2.26 14.75 -9.40
N ASN A 551 2.84 13.99 -10.34
CA ASN A 551 3.17 14.46 -11.68
C ASN A 551 1.95 14.26 -12.59
N ASP A 552 1.29 15.35 -12.96
CA ASP A 552 0.06 15.31 -13.76
C ASP A 552 0.31 14.81 -15.18
N LEU A 553 1.50 15.11 -15.73
CA LEU A 553 1.92 14.59 -17.03
C LEU A 553 2.03 13.07 -17.02
N VAL A 554 2.58 12.46 -15.95
CA VAL A 554 2.64 10.99 -15.80
C VAL A 554 1.23 10.39 -15.79
N MET A 555 0.28 11.01 -15.09
CA MET A 555 -1.09 10.52 -15.04
C MET A 555 -1.77 10.61 -16.41
N GLN A 556 -1.57 11.72 -17.14
CA GLN A 556 -2.08 11.88 -18.49
C GLN A 556 -1.46 10.88 -19.47
N MET A 557 -0.12 10.78 -19.50
CA MET A 557 0.60 9.79 -20.32
C MET A 557 0.17 8.36 -20.00
N GLN A 558 -0.10 8.06 -18.74
CA GLN A 558 -0.62 6.74 -18.38
C GLN A 558 -1.98 6.47 -19.02
N ALA A 559 -2.93 7.41 -18.92
CA ALA A 559 -4.27 7.30 -19.51
C ALA A 559 -4.18 7.15 -21.04
N ASP A 560 -3.36 7.98 -21.67
CA ASP A 560 -3.08 7.97 -23.10
C ASP A 560 -2.56 6.60 -23.56
N LEU A 561 -1.56 6.07 -22.86
CA LEU A 561 -0.89 4.83 -23.26
C LEU A 561 -1.75 3.59 -23.02
N ILE A 562 -2.61 3.56 -22.00
CA ILE A 562 -3.50 2.41 -21.73
C ILE A 562 -4.84 2.52 -22.43
N GLY A 563 -5.22 3.70 -22.91
CA GLY A 563 -6.49 3.92 -23.61
C GLY A 563 -7.73 3.85 -22.72
N ILE A 564 -7.60 3.98 -21.40
CA ILE A 564 -8.73 4.03 -20.46
C ILE A 564 -8.57 5.18 -19.46
N ASN A 565 -9.67 5.54 -18.80
CA ASN A 565 -9.65 6.59 -17.79
C ASN A 565 -8.78 6.20 -16.60
N VAL A 566 -7.96 7.16 -16.17
CA VAL A 566 -7.13 7.07 -14.98
C VAL A 566 -7.67 8.00 -13.92
N ILE A 567 -7.87 7.49 -12.69
CA ILE A 567 -8.31 8.30 -11.56
C ILE A 567 -7.17 8.48 -10.57
N LYS A 568 -6.80 9.74 -10.32
CA LYS A 568 -5.97 10.12 -9.18
C LYS A 568 -6.88 10.46 -8.00
N ALA A 569 -6.79 9.67 -6.94
CA ALA A 569 -7.60 9.89 -5.73
C ALA A 569 -7.27 11.24 -5.07
N GLY A 570 -8.29 11.90 -4.51
CA GLY A 570 -8.14 13.17 -3.78
C GLY A 570 -7.58 13.03 -2.36
N PHE A 571 -7.19 11.83 -1.95
CA PHE A 571 -6.64 11.51 -0.63
C PHE A 571 -5.32 10.73 -0.78
N THR A 572 -4.42 10.89 0.19
CA THR A 572 -3.05 10.36 0.12
C THR A 572 -2.83 9.09 0.92
N GLU A 573 -3.75 8.70 1.79
CA GLU A 573 -3.52 7.62 2.76
C GLU A 573 -4.30 6.35 2.41
N SER A 574 -4.26 5.96 1.13
CA SER A 574 -5.09 4.83 0.65
C SER A 574 -4.79 3.49 1.32
N THR A 575 -3.52 3.23 1.66
CA THR A 575 -3.10 2.04 2.41
C THR A 575 -3.75 2.00 3.79
N ALA A 576 -3.53 3.04 4.61
CA ALA A 576 -4.11 3.14 5.94
C ALA A 576 -5.66 3.16 5.91
N LEU A 577 -6.24 3.85 4.92
CA LEU A 577 -7.70 3.88 4.73
C LEU A 577 -8.26 2.47 4.48
N GLY A 578 -7.58 1.64 3.67
CA GLY A 578 -7.99 0.25 3.46
C GLY A 578 -8.08 -0.55 4.74
N ALA A 579 -7.06 -0.43 5.61
CA ALA A 579 -7.05 -1.06 6.93
C ALA A 579 -8.16 -0.55 7.84
N ALA A 580 -8.40 0.77 7.85
CA ALA A 580 -9.49 1.38 8.60
C ALA A 580 -10.86 0.86 8.14
N LEU A 581 -11.08 0.74 6.83
CA LEU A 581 -12.34 0.27 6.26
C LEU A 581 -12.63 -1.18 6.64
N VAL A 582 -11.65 -2.09 6.51
CA VAL A 582 -11.87 -3.49 6.92
C VAL A 582 -12.05 -3.64 8.43
N ALA A 583 -11.42 -2.78 9.24
CA ALA A 583 -11.66 -2.76 10.68
C ALA A 583 -13.08 -2.28 11.02
N PHE A 584 -13.53 -1.21 10.36
CA PHE A 584 -14.90 -0.74 10.51
C PHE A 584 -15.93 -1.81 10.12
N TRP A 585 -15.75 -2.44 8.95
CA TRP A 585 -16.64 -3.52 8.52
C TRP A 585 -16.60 -4.72 9.48
N GLY A 586 -15.46 -4.96 10.12
CA GLY A 586 -15.24 -6.05 11.08
C GLY A 586 -16.03 -5.94 12.39
N VAL A 587 -16.37 -4.71 12.80
CA VAL A 587 -17.21 -4.44 13.99
C VAL A 587 -18.68 -4.21 13.67
N GLU A 588 -19.02 -4.06 12.38
CA GLU A 588 -20.38 -3.89 11.89
C GLU A 588 -20.98 -5.22 11.41
N ASN A 589 -20.93 -5.51 10.10
CA ASN A 589 -21.60 -6.65 9.48
C ASN A 589 -20.73 -7.39 8.45
N ASN A 590 -19.42 -7.14 8.42
CA ASN A 590 -18.46 -7.69 7.44
C ASN A 590 -18.89 -7.45 5.98
N LYS A 591 -19.54 -6.31 5.71
CA LYS A 591 -20.01 -5.92 4.38
C LYS A 591 -19.28 -4.66 3.94
N ALA A 592 -18.71 -4.72 2.74
CA ALA A 592 -18.17 -3.53 2.11
C ALA A 592 -19.29 -2.51 1.86
N ALA A 593 -19.01 -1.27 2.24
CA ALA A 593 -19.85 -0.13 1.91
C ALA A 593 -19.01 0.85 1.08
N THR A 594 -19.63 1.41 0.03
CA THR A 594 -18.99 2.50 -0.72
C THR A 594 -19.02 3.75 0.15
N ILE A 595 -17.87 4.40 0.31
CA ILE A 595 -17.78 5.69 0.98
C ILE A 595 -17.82 6.80 -0.05
N ALA A 596 -18.31 7.97 0.34
CA ALA A 596 -18.16 9.18 -0.46
C ALA A 596 -16.65 9.50 -0.56
N MET A 597 -16.10 9.37 -1.75
CA MET A 597 -14.72 9.73 -2.02
C MET A 597 -14.58 11.24 -2.15
N THR A 598 -13.49 11.79 -1.62
CA THR A 598 -13.10 13.17 -1.92
C THR A 598 -12.87 13.36 -3.42
N SER A 599 -13.01 14.59 -3.90
CA SER A 599 -12.80 14.97 -5.31
C SER A 599 -11.47 14.43 -5.85
N GLY A 600 -11.53 13.43 -6.72
CA GLY A 600 -10.38 12.95 -7.48
C GLY A 600 -10.28 13.64 -8.85
N VAL A 601 -9.10 13.56 -9.48
CA VAL A 601 -8.91 14.03 -10.85
C VAL A 601 -9.01 12.82 -11.79
N THR A 602 -9.85 12.94 -12.82
CA THR A 602 -9.96 11.93 -13.87
C THR A 602 -9.20 12.41 -15.10
N TYR A 603 -8.23 11.62 -15.54
CA TYR A 603 -7.49 11.81 -16.78
C TYR A 603 -8.11 10.93 -17.84
N VAL A 604 -8.50 11.55 -18.95
CA VAL A 604 -9.13 10.89 -20.09
C VAL A 604 -8.07 10.78 -21.19
N PRO A 605 -7.98 9.64 -21.91
CA PRO A 605 -7.04 9.52 -23.04
C PRO A 605 -7.25 10.64 -24.07
N GLN A 606 -6.15 11.29 -24.47
CA GLN A 606 -6.13 12.42 -25.41
C GLN A 606 -5.45 12.06 -26.74
N ILE A 607 -4.69 10.97 -26.80
CA ILE A 607 -4.04 10.49 -28.04
C ILE A 607 -4.94 9.52 -28.81
N SER A 608 -4.68 9.40 -30.12
CA SER A 608 -5.36 8.43 -30.98
C SER A 608 -4.90 6.99 -30.71
N GLU A 609 -5.72 6.00 -31.08
CA GLU A 609 -5.35 4.59 -30.98
C GLU A 609 -4.12 4.24 -31.83
N ASP A 610 -4.02 4.80 -33.04
CA ASP A 610 -2.88 4.59 -33.95
C ASP A 610 -1.58 5.10 -33.33
N GLU A 611 -1.61 6.29 -32.72
CA GLU A 611 -0.44 6.86 -32.03
C GLU A 611 -0.05 6.03 -30.80
N ARG A 612 -1.04 5.64 -30.00
CA ARG A 612 -0.87 4.77 -28.82
C ARG A 612 -0.17 3.46 -29.20
N ASP A 613 -0.61 2.83 -30.28
CA ASP A 613 -0.11 1.52 -30.70
C ASP A 613 1.26 1.65 -31.39
N MET A 614 1.51 2.72 -32.13
CA MET A 614 2.83 3.04 -32.67
C MET A 614 3.86 3.22 -31.55
N ARG A 615 3.56 4.05 -30.54
CA ARG A 615 4.44 4.30 -29.39
C ARG A 615 4.72 3.00 -28.62
N TYR A 616 3.70 2.17 -28.42
CA TYR A 616 3.86 0.88 -27.76
C TYR A 616 4.70 -0.11 -28.56
N LYS A 617 4.58 -0.12 -29.88
CA LYS A 617 5.45 -0.92 -30.75
C LYS A 617 6.92 -0.51 -30.62
N GLN A 618 7.20 0.79 -30.55
CA GLN A 618 8.56 1.30 -30.32
C GLN A 618 9.09 0.88 -28.93
N TRP A 619 8.24 0.93 -27.90
CA TRP A 619 8.55 0.40 -26.57
C TRP A 619 8.96 -1.08 -26.63
N LYS A 620 8.13 -1.94 -27.24
CA LYS A 620 8.44 -3.37 -27.38
C LYS A 620 9.76 -3.61 -28.13
N MET A 621 10.01 -2.87 -29.20
CA MET A 621 11.26 -2.91 -29.96
C MET A 621 12.48 -2.51 -29.11
N ALA A 622 12.34 -1.54 -28.21
CA ALA A 622 13.41 -1.14 -27.30
C ALA A 622 13.64 -2.19 -26.20
N VAL A 623 12.57 -2.79 -25.67
CA VAL A 623 12.66 -3.91 -24.71
C VAL A 623 13.40 -5.08 -25.33
N GLU A 624 13.09 -5.48 -26.56
CA GLU A 624 13.81 -6.56 -27.25
C GLU A 624 15.32 -6.28 -27.37
N ARG A 625 15.69 -5.02 -27.65
CA ARG A 625 17.10 -4.57 -27.71
C ARG A 625 17.78 -4.56 -26.35
N SER A 626 17.02 -4.52 -25.26
CA SER A 626 17.56 -4.54 -23.91
C SER A 626 17.92 -5.95 -23.43
N LEU A 627 17.44 -7.00 -24.10
CA LEU A 627 17.62 -8.40 -23.69
C LEU A 627 18.96 -8.99 -24.18
N GLY A 628 19.45 -10.02 -23.49
CA GLY A 628 20.67 -10.74 -23.87
C GLY A 628 21.96 -9.93 -23.72
N TRP A 629 21.91 -8.82 -23.00
CA TRP A 629 23.05 -7.91 -22.85
C TRP A 629 24.09 -8.47 -21.89
N GLU A 630 23.64 -8.97 -20.73
CA GLU A 630 24.51 -9.69 -19.81
C GLU A 630 24.49 -11.18 -20.14
N GLN A 631 25.66 -11.75 -20.40
CA GLN A 631 25.84 -13.18 -20.60
C GLN A 631 26.15 -13.81 -19.24
N ASN A 632 25.25 -14.68 -18.77
CA ASN A 632 25.49 -15.52 -17.59
C ASN A 632 26.54 -16.60 -17.88
#